data_AF-A0AAV0W4T4-F1
#
_entry.id   AF-A0AAV0W4T4-F1
#
_cell.length_a   1.000
_cell.length_b   1.000
_cell.length_c   1.000
_cell.angle_alpha   90.00
_cell.angle_beta   90.00
_cell.angle_gamma   90.00
#
_symmetry.space_group_name_H-M   'P 1'
#
loop_
_entity.id
_entity.type
_entity.pdbx_description
1 polymer ?
#
loop_
_entity_poly.entity_id
_entity_poly.type
_entity_poly.pdbx_seq_one_letter_code
_entity_poly.pdbx_strand_id
1 'polypeptide(L)'
;MPFTLSAYETDPEGRPVGRSNNTVLQNYDRHLCGVISLIDDRFMLTMEGNLFLIHEGVKWILPAKEFCLEYYTEGGTPADLRAFLCTNAKPPVSFLFWVKTLFVVCLVLTLIVYSTLPYLRNTHGYYVMFYMACQLMYFVLDLTYDLVQGDINNPLRIPFGYFAYFATLTICCWLNVICFDINWMLRYNNSTNRNTSKLVRTIMYHIYCWGFSSICVSTGYLFQHSHQKLLELARNIGKYDCFFNGIYRYGNLIFYWLPICGMLTANLILFLLTAIHCSRIKSELNKFRRTDSKTEMFLFYKEKFVMSMKLFLVFGVPFLFLILSEFFQLKGTKKVILKAISNLQGVYIFIIFVAKSKVIMDLRKKFQGSMDYSEVTQMNTIPGSS
;
A
#
# COMPACT_ATOMS: atom_id res chain seq x y z
N MET A 1 39.91 6.01 -2.93
CA MET A 1 40.15 7.27 -3.67
C MET A 1 38.89 7.59 -4.46
N PRO A 2 38.45 8.86 -4.53
CA PRO A 2 37.33 9.21 -5.42
C PRO A 2 37.77 8.97 -6.87
N PHE A 3 36.94 8.26 -7.64
CA PHE A 3 37.17 8.07 -9.07
C PHE A 3 36.87 9.38 -9.79
N THR A 4 37.87 9.97 -10.43
CA THR A 4 37.69 11.05 -11.40
C THR A 4 37.37 10.42 -12.76
N LEU A 5 36.18 10.67 -13.30
CA LEU A 5 35.89 10.42 -14.71
C LEU A 5 36.73 11.40 -15.53
N SER A 6 37.92 10.98 -15.96
CA SER A 6 38.75 11.81 -16.83
C SER A 6 38.12 11.82 -18.22
N ALA A 7 37.85 13.00 -18.75
CA ALA A 7 37.90 13.19 -20.19
C ALA A 7 39.30 12.76 -20.66
N TYR A 8 39.40 12.17 -21.85
CA TYR A 8 40.65 11.67 -22.43
C TYR A 8 41.82 12.61 -22.09
N GLU A 9 42.91 12.08 -21.50
CA GLU A 9 44.16 12.83 -21.43
C GLU A 9 44.57 13.10 -22.87
N THR A 10 44.49 14.35 -23.30
CA THR A 10 44.96 14.77 -24.62
C THR A 10 46.37 15.32 -24.48
N ASP A 11 47.23 14.98 -25.42
CA ASP A 11 48.53 15.63 -25.57
C ASP A 11 48.34 17.14 -25.91
N PRO A 12 49.42 17.95 -25.91
CA PRO A 12 49.35 19.37 -26.27
C PRO A 12 48.81 19.64 -27.69
N GLU A 13 48.63 18.61 -28.51
CA GLU A 13 48.12 18.66 -29.88
C GLU A 13 46.67 18.14 -29.99
N GLY A 14 46.03 17.79 -28.86
CA GLY A 14 44.64 17.34 -28.82
C GLY A 14 44.41 15.86 -29.14
N ARG A 15 45.47 15.02 -29.20
CA ARG A 15 45.34 13.58 -29.47
C ARG A 15 45.22 12.79 -28.16
N PRO A 16 44.34 11.77 -28.09
CA PRO A 16 44.16 10.98 -26.88
C PRO A 16 45.41 10.13 -26.55
N VAL A 17 45.94 10.30 -25.34
CA VAL A 17 47.08 9.56 -24.78
C VAL A 17 46.58 8.20 -24.26
N GLY A 18 47.39 7.17 -24.48
CA GLY A 18 47.03 5.76 -24.28
C GLY A 18 46.63 5.35 -22.85
N ARG A 19 45.63 4.46 -22.80
CA ARG A 19 45.08 3.65 -21.68
C ARG A 19 45.76 3.80 -20.31
N SER A 20 45.13 4.59 -19.44
CA SER A 20 45.21 4.41 -18.00
C SER A 20 44.27 3.26 -17.58
N ASN A 21 44.74 2.34 -16.72
CA ASN A 21 43.94 1.22 -16.20
C ASN A 21 42.75 1.65 -15.31
N ASN A 22 42.58 2.96 -15.08
CA ASN A 22 41.53 3.52 -14.23
C ASN A 22 40.48 4.33 -15.03
N THR A 23 40.54 4.32 -16.37
CA THR A 23 39.58 5.07 -17.20
C THR A 23 38.31 4.25 -17.44
N VAL A 24 37.19 4.71 -16.89
CA VAL A 24 35.86 4.24 -17.25
C VAL A 24 35.54 4.79 -18.64
N LEU A 25 35.39 3.91 -19.63
CA LEU A 25 35.07 4.28 -21.01
C LEU A 25 33.72 5.02 -21.06
N GLN A 26 33.73 6.23 -21.61
CA GLN A 26 32.53 6.98 -21.98
C GLN A 26 31.92 6.33 -23.22
N ASN A 27 31.12 5.28 -23.05
CA ASN A 27 30.49 4.61 -24.18
C ASN A 27 29.32 5.48 -24.67
N TYR A 28 29.57 6.25 -25.72
CA TYR A 28 28.64 7.19 -26.36
C TYR A 28 27.55 6.51 -27.20
N ASP A 29 27.20 5.26 -26.91
CA ASP A 29 26.06 4.60 -27.57
C ASP A 29 24.78 4.88 -26.80
N ARG A 30 24.25 6.09 -27.05
CA ARG A 30 22.90 6.54 -26.65
C ARG A 30 21.78 5.63 -27.17
N HIS A 31 22.11 4.64 -28.00
CA HIS A 31 21.19 3.74 -28.67
C HIS A 31 20.83 2.46 -27.90
N LEU A 32 21.56 2.09 -26.82
CA LEU A 32 21.24 0.85 -26.09
C LEU A 32 20.22 1.02 -24.95
N CYS A 33 20.04 2.23 -24.41
CA CYS A 33 19.20 2.48 -23.24
C CYS A 33 18.14 3.55 -23.56
N GLY A 34 16.91 3.10 -23.84
CA GLY A 34 15.82 3.98 -24.28
C GLY A 34 15.26 4.90 -23.20
N VAL A 35 15.35 4.51 -21.92
CA VAL A 35 14.91 5.33 -20.77
C VAL A 35 15.88 5.11 -19.61
N ILE A 36 16.14 6.17 -18.86
CA ILE A 36 17.14 6.22 -17.81
C ILE A 36 16.45 6.61 -16.50
N SER A 37 16.69 5.86 -15.42
CA SER A 37 16.22 6.19 -14.06
C SER A 37 17.34 6.76 -13.19
N LEU A 38 17.03 7.84 -12.46
CA LEU A 38 17.97 8.54 -11.57
C LEU A 38 18.05 7.80 -10.23
N ILE A 39 19.25 7.38 -9.81
CA ILE A 39 19.48 6.84 -8.46
C ILE A 39 20.24 7.85 -7.60
N ASP A 40 19.75 7.99 -6.37
CA ASP A 40 20.19 8.98 -5.39
C ASP A 40 21.37 8.46 -4.52
N ASP A 41 22.42 9.27 -4.50
CA ASP A 41 23.56 9.44 -3.57
C ASP A 41 24.45 8.27 -3.13
N ARG A 42 24.12 6.98 -3.33
CA ARG A 42 24.99 5.88 -2.83
C ARG A 42 25.16 4.73 -3.80
N PHE A 43 26.06 4.92 -4.76
CA PHE A 43 26.62 3.87 -5.59
C PHE A 43 28.13 3.76 -5.38
N MET A 44 28.67 2.57 -5.54
CA MET A 44 30.12 2.32 -5.54
C MET A 44 30.51 1.68 -6.86
N LEU A 45 31.67 2.01 -7.40
CA LEU A 45 32.23 1.31 -8.56
C LEU A 45 33.20 0.25 -8.06
N THR A 46 33.06 -0.95 -8.58
CA THR A 46 34.04 -2.03 -8.37
C THR A 46 35.27 -1.80 -9.27
N MET A 47 36.40 -2.40 -8.90
CA MET A 47 37.64 -2.32 -9.70
C MET A 47 37.49 -2.91 -11.12
N GLU A 48 36.46 -3.73 -11.33
CA GLU A 48 36.11 -4.35 -12.61
C GLU A 48 35.23 -3.44 -13.48
N GLY A 49 34.88 -2.24 -13.01
CA GLY A 49 34.00 -1.31 -13.72
C GLY A 49 32.49 -1.61 -13.57
N ASN A 50 32.11 -2.54 -12.70
CA ASN A 50 30.70 -2.82 -12.39
C ASN A 50 30.16 -1.85 -11.33
N LEU A 51 28.89 -1.46 -11.44
CA LEU A 51 28.21 -0.59 -10.49
C LEU A 51 27.62 -1.41 -9.35
N PHE A 52 28.03 -1.10 -8.13
CA PHE A 52 27.49 -1.65 -6.90
C PHE A 52 26.47 -0.69 -6.29
N LEU A 53 25.27 -1.22 -6.09
CA LEU A 53 24.13 -0.50 -5.51
C LEU A 53 23.52 -1.34 -4.39
N ILE A 54 22.87 -0.66 -3.45
CA ILE A 54 22.00 -1.32 -2.46
C ILE A 54 20.57 -0.92 -2.78
N HIS A 55 19.84 -1.83 -3.42
CA HIS A 55 18.42 -1.65 -3.73
C HIS A 55 17.58 -2.34 -2.65
N GLU A 56 16.82 -1.55 -1.89
CA GLU A 56 15.94 -2.05 -0.83
C GLU A 56 16.60 -3.02 0.18
N GLY A 57 17.89 -2.81 0.47
CA GLY A 57 18.66 -3.63 1.41
C GLY A 57 19.35 -4.86 0.79
N VAL A 58 19.14 -5.12 -0.51
CA VAL A 58 19.82 -6.19 -1.26
C VAL A 58 20.97 -5.61 -2.08
N LYS A 59 22.09 -6.33 -2.12
CA LYS A 59 23.24 -5.99 -2.98
C LYS A 59 22.86 -6.21 -4.43
N TRP A 60 23.01 -5.19 -5.26
CA TRP A 60 22.78 -5.25 -6.69
C TRP A 60 24.05 -4.81 -7.42
N ILE A 61 24.61 -5.72 -8.22
CA ILE A 61 25.80 -5.47 -9.04
C ILE A 61 25.33 -5.42 -10.49
N LEU A 62 25.55 -4.29 -11.15
CA LEU A 62 25.24 -4.13 -12.57
C LEU A 62 26.52 -4.13 -13.40
N PRO A 63 26.53 -4.86 -14.52
CA PRO A 63 27.64 -4.82 -15.47
C PRO A 63 27.74 -3.45 -16.16
N ALA A 64 28.93 -3.09 -16.62
CA ALA A 64 29.25 -1.81 -17.29
C ALA A 64 28.35 -1.43 -18.50
N LYS A 65 27.58 -2.38 -19.04
CA LYS A 65 26.66 -2.16 -20.17
C LYS A 65 25.24 -1.75 -19.75
N GLU A 66 24.94 -1.79 -18.46
CA GLU A 66 23.58 -1.61 -17.92
C GLU A 66 23.40 -0.32 -17.11
N PHE A 67 24.42 0.54 -17.07
CA PHE A 67 24.34 1.84 -16.44
C PHE A 67 25.21 2.88 -17.16
N CYS A 68 24.87 4.15 -16.97
CA CYS A 68 25.64 5.31 -17.40
C CYS A 68 25.93 6.19 -16.18
N LEU A 69 27.01 6.95 -16.22
CA LEU A 69 27.37 7.93 -15.20
C LEU A 69 27.47 9.30 -15.87
N GLU A 70 26.77 10.29 -15.34
CA GLU A 70 26.81 11.65 -15.88
C GLU A 70 26.77 12.66 -14.73
N TYR A 71 27.53 13.74 -14.92
CA TYR A 71 27.58 14.86 -13.98
C TYR A 71 26.33 15.73 -14.18
N TYR A 72 25.54 15.88 -13.12
CA TYR A 72 24.32 16.66 -13.15
C TYR A 72 24.52 17.98 -12.40
N THR A 73 24.29 19.10 -13.07
CA THR A 73 24.31 20.45 -12.48
C THR A 73 22.91 21.03 -12.47
N GLU A 74 22.40 21.36 -11.29
CA GLU A 74 21.13 22.07 -11.14
C GLU A 74 21.39 23.47 -10.57
N GLY A 75 21.14 24.50 -11.39
CA GLY A 75 21.00 25.89 -10.94
C GLY A 75 22.09 26.44 -10.01
N GLY A 76 23.38 26.19 -10.29
CA GLY A 76 24.50 26.81 -9.56
C GLY A 76 25.07 25.98 -8.40
N THR A 77 24.65 24.73 -8.22
CA THR A 77 25.30 23.76 -7.32
C THR A 77 26.50 23.08 -8.01
N PRO A 78 27.52 22.61 -7.25
CA PRO A 78 28.61 21.83 -7.83
C PRO A 78 28.08 20.56 -8.48
N ALA A 79 28.67 20.19 -9.63
CA ALA A 79 28.25 19.04 -10.42
C ALA A 79 28.31 17.75 -9.59
N ASP A 80 27.17 17.10 -9.41
CA ASP A 80 27.06 15.86 -8.67
C ASP A 80 27.07 14.67 -9.63
N LEU A 81 27.86 13.64 -9.30
CA LEU A 81 27.99 12.47 -10.16
C LEU A 81 26.79 11.55 -9.93
N ARG A 82 25.95 11.35 -10.94
CA ARG A 82 24.75 10.51 -10.83
C ARG A 82 24.85 9.27 -11.70
N ALA A 83 24.32 8.17 -11.17
CA ALA A 83 24.18 6.91 -11.88
C ALA A 83 22.80 6.78 -12.50
N PHE A 84 22.80 6.33 -13.74
CA PHE A 84 21.66 6.26 -14.64
C PHE A 84 21.52 4.82 -15.12
N LEU A 85 20.44 4.14 -14.72
CA LEU A 85 20.29 2.72 -15.05
C LEU A 85 19.55 2.52 -16.37
N CYS A 86 19.98 1.50 -17.11
CA CYS A 86 19.31 1.05 -18.31
C CYS A 86 18.08 0.21 -17.96
N THR A 87 17.00 0.38 -18.73
CA THR A 87 15.70 -0.27 -18.51
C THR A 87 15.76 -1.80 -18.43
N ASN A 88 16.73 -2.42 -19.08
CA ASN A 88 16.87 -3.88 -19.15
C ASN A 88 17.42 -4.48 -17.83
N ALA A 89 18.01 -3.65 -16.97
CA ALA A 89 18.54 -4.08 -15.69
C ALA A 89 17.39 -4.32 -14.70
N LYS A 90 17.08 -5.60 -14.46
CA LYS A 90 16.04 -5.96 -13.49
C LYS A 90 16.63 -5.95 -12.07
N PRO A 91 16.02 -5.25 -11.11
CA PRO A 91 16.46 -5.31 -9.73
C PRO A 91 16.30 -6.74 -9.18
N PRO A 92 17.19 -7.18 -8.28
CA PRO A 92 17.03 -8.45 -7.59
C PRO A 92 15.77 -8.42 -6.73
N VAL A 93 15.17 -9.59 -6.53
CA VAL A 93 13.98 -9.73 -5.67
C VAL A 93 14.36 -9.30 -4.26
N SER A 94 13.77 -8.19 -3.82
CA SER A 94 14.02 -7.56 -2.53
C SER A 94 13.41 -8.37 -1.37
N PHE A 95 13.98 -8.26 -0.16
CA PHE A 95 13.33 -8.76 1.06
C PHE A 95 11.90 -8.22 1.21
N LEU A 96 11.64 -7.00 0.75
CA LEU A 96 10.30 -6.39 0.79
C LEU A 96 9.28 -7.15 -0.05
N PHE A 97 9.70 -7.78 -1.16
CA PHE A 97 8.82 -8.61 -1.98
C PHE A 97 8.26 -9.78 -1.17
N TRP A 98 9.13 -10.51 -0.47
CA TRP A 98 8.72 -11.63 0.39
C TRP A 98 7.81 -11.19 1.54
N VAL A 99 8.06 -10.03 2.14
CA VAL A 99 7.19 -9.44 3.17
C VAL A 99 5.80 -9.15 2.60
N LYS A 100 5.72 -8.56 1.41
CA LYS A 100 4.44 -8.28 0.71
C LYS A 100 3.72 -9.58 0.32
N THR A 101 4.43 -10.63 -0.09
CA THR A 101 3.81 -11.94 -0.39
C THR A 101 3.20 -12.56 0.85
N LEU A 102 3.93 -12.57 1.98
CA LEU A 102 3.42 -13.05 3.26
C LEU A 102 2.16 -12.30 3.67
N PHE A 103 2.16 -10.97 3.51
CA PHE A 103 1.00 -10.13 3.74
C PHE A 103 -0.23 -10.59 2.95
N VAL A 104 -0.07 -10.84 1.63
CA VAL A 104 -1.19 -11.23 0.76
C VAL A 104 -1.76 -12.57 1.20
N VAL A 105 -0.92 -13.54 1.52
CA VAL A 105 -1.34 -14.85 2.04
C VAL A 105 -2.13 -14.68 3.34
N CYS A 106 -1.62 -13.89 4.30
CA CYS A 106 -2.32 -13.62 5.57
C CYS A 106 -3.69 -12.94 5.38
N LEU A 107 -3.81 -11.99 4.45
CA LEU A 107 -5.10 -11.36 4.14
C LEU A 107 -6.09 -12.33 3.51
N VAL A 108 -5.66 -13.14 2.54
CA VAL A 108 -6.50 -14.16 1.90
C VAL A 108 -7.03 -15.13 2.94
N LEU A 109 -6.16 -15.64 3.81
CA LEU A 109 -6.58 -16.51 4.92
C LEU A 109 -7.60 -15.82 5.83
N THR A 110 -7.39 -14.54 6.16
CA THR A 110 -8.35 -13.77 6.98
C THR A 110 -9.71 -13.67 6.30
N LEU A 111 -9.77 -13.38 5.00
CA LEU A 111 -11.02 -13.32 4.23
C LEU A 111 -11.74 -14.66 4.17
N ILE A 112 -11.00 -15.76 4.03
CA ILE A 112 -11.56 -17.13 4.09
C ILE A 112 -12.18 -17.39 5.46
N VAL A 113 -11.50 -17.04 6.55
CA VAL A 113 -12.02 -17.20 7.92
C VAL A 113 -13.30 -16.38 8.13
N TYR A 114 -13.34 -15.13 7.66
CA TYR A 114 -14.53 -14.29 7.73
C TYR A 114 -15.72 -14.85 6.93
N SER A 115 -15.44 -15.43 5.77
CA SER A 115 -16.46 -16.01 4.89
C SER A 115 -17.01 -17.32 5.44
N THR A 116 -16.18 -18.09 6.15
CA THR A 116 -16.54 -19.42 6.67
C THR A 116 -17.27 -19.37 8.01
N LEU A 117 -16.99 -18.39 8.88
CA LEU A 117 -17.61 -18.30 10.20
C LEU A 117 -18.87 -17.41 10.17
N PRO A 118 -20.08 -17.99 10.32
CA PRO A 118 -21.34 -17.25 10.17
C PRO A 118 -21.52 -16.14 11.22
N TYR A 119 -20.94 -16.28 12.42
CA TYR A 119 -21.02 -15.25 13.46
C TYR A 119 -20.19 -13.99 13.12
N LEU A 120 -19.20 -14.10 12.24
CA LEU A 120 -18.44 -12.95 11.73
C LEU A 120 -19.18 -12.25 10.58
N ARG A 121 -20.09 -12.94 9.90
CA ARG A 121 -20.84 -12.47 8.72
C ARG A 121 -22.06 -11.59 9.06
N ASN A 122 -21.92 -10.76 10.07
CA ASN A 122 -22.90 -9.73 10.43
C ASN A 122 -22.75 -8.50 9.52
N THR A 123 -23.73 -7.58 9.50
CA THR A 123 -23.68 -6.35 8.67
C THR A 123 -22.36 -5.57 8.82
N HIS A 124 -21.88 -5.44 10.06
CA HIS A 124 -20.58 -4.81 10.34
C HIS A 124 -19.39 -5.63 9.82
N GLY A 125 -19.48 -6.96 9.86
CA GLY A 125 -18.48 -7.86 9.31
C GLY A 125 -18.36 -7.75 7.79
N TYR A 126 -19.47 -7.53 7.09
CA TYR A 126 -19.44 -7.28 5.64
C TYR A 126 -18.65 -6.02 5.27
N TYR A 127 -18.81 -4.91 5.99
CA TYR A 127 -18.02 -3.69 5.74
C TYR A 127 -16.52 -3.92 5.97
N VAL A 128 -16.18 -4.70 7.00
CA VAL A 128 -14.80 -5.09 7.27
C VAL A 128 -14.26 -6.02 6.18
N MET A 129 -15.07 -6.93 5.64
CA MET A 129 -14.67 -7.78 4.51
C MET A 129 -14.39 -6.95 3.25
N PHE A 130 -15.22 -5.95 2.93
CA PHE A 130 -14.97 -5.07 1.79
C PHE A 130 -13.69 -4.25 1.98
N TYR A 131 -13.49 -3.68 3.16
CA TYR A 131 -12.24 -3.01 3.53
C TYR A 131 -11.01 -3.93 3.29
N MET A 132 -11.09 -5.17 3.78
CA MET A 132 -10.04 -6.17 3.64
C MET A 132 -9.80 -6.60 2.19
N ALA A 133 -10.85 -6.72 1.39
CA ALA A 133 -10.78 -7.07 -0.02
C ALA A 133 -10.15 -5.96 -0.86
N CYS A 134 -10.51 -4.69 -0.62
CA CYS A 134 -9.87 -3.55 -1.27
C CYS A 134 -8.39 -3.46 -0.90
N GLN A 135 -8.04 -3.80 0.35
CA GLN A 135 -6.65 -3.86 0.78
C GLN A 135 -5.88 -5.00 0.09
N LEU A 136 -6.47 -6.18 -0.03
CA LEU A 136 -5.89 -7.28 -0.80
C LEU A 136 -5.63 -6.86 -2.25
N MET A 137 -6.61 -6.20 -2.89
CA MET A 137 -6.47 -5.69 -4.25
C MET A 137 -5.30 -4.73 -4.38
N TYR A 138 -5.15 -3.77 -3.47
CA TYR A 138 -4.01 -2.83 -3.46
C TYR A 138 -2.66 -3.56 -3.41
N PHE A 139 -2.48 -4.51 -2.49
CA PHE A 139 -1.20 -5.21 -2.35
C PHE A 139 -0.91 -6.19 -3.49
N VAL A 140 -1.94 -6.79 -4.10
CA VAL A 140 -1.76 -7.59 -5.32
C VAL A 140 -1.29 -6.72 -6.48
N LEU A 141 -1.87 -5.52 -6.63
CA LEU A 141 -1.43 -4.55 -7.64
C LEU A 141 0.00 -4.08 -7.38
N ASP A 142 0.36 -3.81 -6.13
CA ASP A 142 1.71 -3.40 -5.73
C ASP A 142 2.75 -4.50 -5.93
N LEU A 143 2.44 -5.77 -5.62
CA LEU A 143 3.29 -6.92 -5.96
C LEU A 143 3.46 -7.10 -7.46
N THR A 144 2.37 -6.96 -8.22
CA THR A 144 2.41 -7.05 -9.68
C THR A 144 3.27 -5.93 -10.26
N TYR A 145 3.21 -4.73 -9.66
CA TYR A 145 4.07 -3.63 -10.05
C TYR A 145 5.56 -3.95 -9.85
N ASP A 146 5.94 -4.48 -8.68
CA ASP A 146 7.34 -4.87 -8.43
C ASP A 146 7.85 -5.90 -9.45
N LEU A 147 6.98 -6.83 -9.91
CA LEU A 147 7.31 -7.82 -10.94
C LEU A 147 7.46 -7.23 -12.35
N VAL A 148 6.69 -6.19 -12.65
CA VAL A 148 6.62 -5.56 -13.98
C VAL A 148 7.54 -4.34 -14.09
N GLN A 149 8.17 -3.91 -12.99
CA GLN A 149 8.99 -2.69 -12.92
C GLN A 149 10.12 -2.61 -13.98
N GLY A 150 10.63 -3.76 -14.45
CA GLY A 150 11.66 -3.84 -15.50
C GLY A 150 11.16 -3.64 -16.93
N ASP A 151 9.84 -3.52 -17.16
CA ASP A 151 9.26 -3.31 -18.49
C ASP A 151 8.56 -1.94 -18.56
N ILE A 152 9.35 -0.92 -18.86
CA ILE A 152 8.89 0.48 -18.94
C ILE A 152 7.86 0.68 -20.06
N ASN A 153 7.86 -0.21 -21.07
CA ASN A 153 6.95 -0.15 -22.21
C ASN A 153 5.63 -0.90 -21.99
N ASN A 154 5.44 -1.52 -20.82
CA ASN A 154 4.22 -2.27 -20.55
C ASN A 154 3.01 -1.32 -20.50
N PRO A 155 2.01 -1.46 -21.40
CA PRO A 155 0.83 -0.59 -21.43
C PRO A 155 -0.02 -0.68 -20.16
N LEU A 156 0.15 -1.72 -19.34
CA LEU A 156 -0.57 -1.94 -18.09
C LEU A 156 -0.02 -1.11 -16.92
N ARG A 157 1.14 -0.47 -17.09
CA ARG A 157 1.84 0.30 -16.05
C ARG A 157 0.97 1.44 -15.49
N ILE A 158 0.44 2.26 -16.39
CA ILE A 158 -0.40 3.42 -16.06
C ILE A 158 -1.73 3.01 -15.40
N PRO A 159 -2.53 2.09 -15.96
CA PRO A 159 -3.79 1.69 -15.33
C PRO A 159 -3.58 1.07 -13.94
N PHE A 160 -2.50 0.31 -13.70
CA PHE A 160 -2.21 -0.22 -12.36
C PHE A 160 -2.02 0.88 -11.30
N GLY A 161 -1.35 1.98 -11.65
CA GLY A 161 -1.22 3.14 -10.74
C GLY A 161 -2.57 3.73 -10.35
N TYR A 162 -3.48 3.90 -11.31
CA TYR A 162 -4.83 4.40 -11.05
C TYR A 162 -5.69 3.42 -10.25
N PHE A 163 -5.61 2.11 -10.54
CA PHE A 163 -6.32 1.10 -9.75
C PHE A 163 -5.80 1.02 -8.31
N ALA A 164 -4.50 1.15 -8.10
CA ALA A 164 -3.91 1.21 -6.76
C ALA A 164 -4.35 2.47 -6.01
N TYR A 165 -4.44 3.61 -6.70
CA TYR A 165 -4.97 4.85 -6.13
C TYR A 165 -6.46 4.72 -5.75
N PHE A 166 -7.27 4.18 -6.66
CA PHE A 166 -8.68 3.87 -6.41
C PHE A 166 -8.86 2.95 -5.19
N ALA A 167 -8.05 1.89 -5.10
CA ALA A 167 -8.05 0.97 -3.97
C ALA A 167 -7.77 1.72 -2.66
N THR A 168 -6.74 2.56 -2.65
CA THR A 168 -6.33 3.33 -1.46
C THR A 168 -7.45 4.25 -0.97
N LEU A 169 -8.08 5.01 -1.87
CA LEU A 169 -9.22 5.87 -1.50
C LEU A 169 -10.41 5.05 -0.99
N THR A 170 -10.71 3.94 -1.66
CA THR A 170 -11.84 3.07 -1.27
C THR A 170 -11.62 2.47 0.11
N ILE A 171 -10.38 2.08 0.45
CA ILE A 171 -10.00 1.61 1.79
C ILE A 171 -10.26 2.71 2.84
N CYS A 172 -9.83 3.94 2.57
CA CYS A 172 -10.08 5.09 3.45
C CYS A 172 -11.58 5.39 3.60
N CYS A 173 -12.37 5.28 2.53
CA CYS A 173 -13.83 5.45 2.57
C CYS A 173 -14.50 4.37 3.42
N TRP A 174 -14.09 3.11 3.30
CA TRP A 174 -14.64 2.01 4.11
C TRP A 174 -14.34 2.19 5.59
N LEU A 175 -13.13 2.65 5.95
CA LEU A 175 -12.82 3.00 7.34
C LEU A 175 -13.75 4.11 7.87
N ASN A 176 -14.00 5.15 7.05
CA ASN A 176 -14.92 6.23 7.41
C ASN A 176 -16.33 5.67 7.65
N VAL A 177 -16.82 4.81 6.76
CA VAL A 177 -18.13 4.16 6.86
C VAL A 177 -18.23 3.29 8.11
N ILE A 178 -17.19 2.52 8.45
CA ILE A 178 -17.19 1.66 9.65
C ILE A 178 -17.29 2.53 10.91
N CYS A 179 -16.46 3.58 11.03
CA CYS A 179 -16.52 4.52 12.15
C CYS A 179 -17.88 5.23 12.23
N PHE A 180 -18.41 5.67 11.09
CA PHE A 180 -19.70 6.33 11.00
C PHE A 180 -20.86 5.40 11.38
N ASP A 181 -20.90 4.17 10.88
CA ASP A 181 -21.95 3.19 11.19
C ASP A 181 -21.98 2.86 12.68
N ILE A 182 -20.81 2.76 13.34
CA ILE A 182 -20.73 2.57 14.80
C ILE A 182 -21.30 3.79 15.54
N ASN A 183 -20.87 5.00 15.20
CA ASN A 183 -21.35 6.23 15.83
C ASN A 183 -22.86 6.43 15.59
N TRP A 184 -23.34 6.13 14.38
CA TRP A 184 -24.76 6.16 14.03
C TRP A 184 -25.56 5.15 14.86
N MET A 185 -25.11 3.90 14.94
CA MET A 185 -25.76 2.87 15.75
C MET A 185 -25.82 3.25 17.23
N LEU A 186 -24.76 3.87 17.76
CA LEU A 186 -24.71 4.33 19.16
C LEU A 186 -25.70 5.47 19.44
N ARG A 187 -25.77 6.48 18.56
CA ARG A 187 -26.67 7.63 18.75
C ARG A 187 -28.13 7.27 18.57
N TYR A 188 -28.43 6.51 17.53
CA TYR A 188 -29.81 6.33 17.06
C TYR A 188 -30.55 5.25 17.83
N ASN A 189 -29.85 4.35 18.53
CA ASN A 189 -30.51 3.36 19.38
C ASN A 189 -31.06 3.94 20.70
N ASN A 190 -30.81 5.23 20.97
CA ASN A 190 -31.50 6.00 22.02
C ASN A 190 -32.81 6.65 21.53
N SER A 191 -33.12 6.61 20.23
CA SER A 191 -34.33 7.19 19.64
C SER A 191 -35.24 6.11 19.05
N THR A 192 -36.50 6.12 19.44
CA THR A 192 -37.53 5.10 19.18
C THR A 192 -37.93 4.97 17.69
N ASN A 193 -37.35 5.75 16.78
CA ASN A 193 -37.85 5.87 15.40
C ASN A 193 -37.02 5.07 14.38
N ARG A 194 -37.21 3.76 14.31
CA ARG A 194 -36.41 2.76 13.54
C ARG A 194 -36.48 2.84 11.99
N ASN A 195 -36.87 3.95 11.38
CA ASN A 195 -37.43 3.93 10.02
C ASN A 195 -36.44 3.91 8.83
N THR A 196 -35.12 3.94 9.03
CA THR A 196 -34.20 3.72 7.89
C THR A 196 -33.91 2.23 7.71
N SER A 197 -34.41 1.64 6.62
CA SER A 197 -34.11 0.25 6.27
C SER A 197 -32.60 0.02 6.20
N LYS A 198 -32.10 -1.02 6.89
CA LYS A 198 -30.68 -1.42 6.89
C LYS A 198 -30.13 -1.53 5.46
N LEU A 199 -30.96 -1.99 4.52
CA LEU A 199 -30.63 -2.12 3.11
C LEU A 199 -30.30 -0.77 2.46
N VAL A 200 -31.15 0.25 2.67
CA VAL A 200 -30.95 1.61 2.12
C VAL A 200 -29.63 2.19 2.62
N ARG A 201 -29.34 2.01 3.92
CA ARG A 201 -28.08 2.47 4.51
C ARG A 201 -26.86 1.79 3.89
N THR A 202 -26.92 0.47 3.70
CA THR A 202 -25.85 -0.28 3.03
C THR A 202 -25.64 0.19 1.58
N ILE A 203 -26.71 0.46 0.83
CA ILE A 203 -26.62 0.98 -0.55
C ILE A 203 -25.94 2.36 -0.57
N MET A 204 -26.36 3.27 0.32
CA MET A 204 -25.75 4.61 0.42
C MET A 204 -24.25 4.53 0.72
N TYR A 205 -23.83 3.61 1.60
CA TYR A 205 -22.41 3.40 1.91
C TYR A 205 -21.61 2.92 0.71
N HIS A 206 -22.16 2.02 -0.11
CA HIS A 206 -21.50 1.58 -1.34
C HIS A 206 -21.39 2.72 -2.34
N ILE A 207 -22.46 3.48 -2.56
CA ILE A 207 -22.45 4.64 -3.47
C ILE A 207 -21.39 5.65 -3.01
N TYR A 208 -21.28 5.90 -1.71
CA TYR A 208 -20.25 6.77 -1.16
C TYR A 208 -18.83 6.24 -1.42
N CYS A 209 -18.53 4.99 -1.02
CA CYS A 209 -17.16 4.45 -1.13
C CYS A 209 -16.69 4.34 -2.58
N TRP A 210 -17.51 3.76 -3.45
CA TRP A 210 -17.15 3.54 -4.85
C TRP A 210 -17.25 4.82 -5.68
N GLY A 211 -18.29 5.62 -5.44
CA GLY A 211 -18.53 6.88 -6.16
C GLY A 211 -17.46 7.92 -5.85
N PHE A 212 -17.18 8.19 -4.57
CA PHE A 212 -16.15 9.17 -4.19
C PHE A 212 -14.78 8.79 -4.75
N SER A 213 -14.37 7.52 -4.58
CA SER A 213 -13.08 7.04 -5.08
C SER A 213 -12.97 7.13 -6.61
N SER A 214 -14.05 6.78 -7.32
CA SER A 214 -14.10 6.87 -8.78
C SER A 214 -14.03 8.32 -9.27
N ILE A 215 -14.73 9.24 -8.61
CA ILE A 215 -14.71 10.67 -8.95
C ILE A 215 -13.29 11.22 -8.79
N CYS A 216 -12.63 11.00 -7.65
CA CYS A 216 -11.28 11.51 -7.41
C CYS A 216 -10.27 10.99 -8.46
N VAL A 217 -10.33 9.70 -8.78
CA VAL A 217 -9.44 9.08 -9.77
C VAL A 217 -9.73 9.62 -11.17
N SER A 218 -11.00 9.73 -11.54
CA SER A 218 -11.42 10.23 -12.86
C SER A 218 -11.03 11.69 -13.05
N THR A 219 -11.19 12.54 -12.04
CA THR A 219 -10.73 13.93 -12.09
C THR A 219 -9.21 14.02 -12.31
N GLY A 220 -8.44 13.20 -11.60
CA GLY A 220 -6.98 13.13 -11.80
C GLY A 220 -6.60 12.67 -13.21
N TYR A 221 -7.30 11.66 -13.74
CA TYR A 221 -7.08 11.15 -15.10
C TYR A 221 -7.43 12.18 -16.18
N LEU A 222 -8.61 12.80 -16.10
CA LEU A 222 -9.06 13.80 -17.08
C LEU A 222 -8.14 15.03 -17.10
N PHE A 223 -7.68 15.47 -15.94
CA PHE A 223 -6.77 16.60 -15.85
C PHE A 223 -5.41 16.30 -16.50
N GLN A 224 -4.92 15.06 -16.39
CA GLN A 224 -3.68 14.65 -17.04
C GLN A 224 -3.80 14.60 -18.58
N HIS A 225 -4.97 14.30 -19.12
CA HIS A 225 -5.19 14.21 -20.57
C HIS A 225 -5.73 15.51 -21.20
N SER A 226 -5.97 16.55 -20.40
CA SER A 226 -6.41 17.86 -20.90
C SER A 226 -5.28 18.60 -21.61
N HIS A 227 -5.54 19.06 -22.83
CA HIS A 227 -4.55 19.59 -23.78
C HIS A 227 -4.13 21.05 -23.53
N GLN A 228 -4.52 21.65 -22.41
CA GLN A 228 -4.38 23.10 -22.19
C GLN A 228 -3.10 23.45 -21.43
N LYS A 229 -2.58 24.66 -21.68
CA LYS A 229 -1.31 25.30 -21.21
C LYS A 229 -0.93 25.16 -19.72
N LEU A 230 -1.73 24.52 -18.87
CA LEU A 230 -1.35 24.05 -17.52
C LEU A 230 -0.41 22.81 -17.55
N LEU A 231 0.18 22.53 -18.72
CA LEU A 231 0.92 21.33 -19.09
C LEU A 231 2.34 21.24 -18.49
N GLU A 232 2.86 22.34 -17.92
CA GLU A 232 4.15 22.34 -17.23
C GLU A 232 4.03 21.94 -15.74
N LEU A 233 2.85 22.12 -15.14
CA LEU A 233 2.62 21.86 -13.72
C LEU A 233 2.28 20.39 -13.40
N ALA A 234 1.78 19.65 -14.41
CA ALA A 234 1.17 18.32 -14.23
C ALA A 234 1.92 17.16 -14.93
N ARG A 235 3.02 17.44 -15.64
CA ARG A 235 3.68 16.43 -16.47
C ARG A 235 4.31 15.34 -15.59
N ASN A 236 3.94 14.09 -15.83
CA ASN A 236 4.54 12.85 -15.33
C ASN A 236 3.91 12.24 -14.06
N ILE A 237 2.64 11.88 -14.15
CA ILE A 237 2.19 10.62 -13.55
C ILE A 237 2.59 9.51 -14.52
N GLY A 238 3.33 8.50 -14.05
CA GLY A 238 3.61 7.29 -14.85
C GLY A 238 4.78 7.34 -15.83
N LYS A 239 5.48 8.48 -16.01
CA LYS A 239 6.56 8.58 -17.02
C LYS A 239 7.92 8.00 -16.56
N TYR A 240 8.15 7.92 -15.25
CA TYR A 240 9.39 7.38 -14.66
C TYR A 240 9.11 6.33 -13.56
N ASP A 241 8.02 6.49 -12.78
CA ASP A 241 7.52 5.51 -11.80
C ASP A 241 6.00 5.28 -11.97
N CYS A 242 5.49 4.07 -11.69
CA CYS A 242 4.03 3.83 -11.58
C CYS A 242 3.43 4.57 -10.39
N PHE A 243 4.21 4.71 -9.35
CA PHE A 243 3.81 5.39 -8.14
C PHE A 243 4.06 6.88 -8.29
N PHE A 244 3.20 7.66 -7.62
CA PHE A 244 3.24 9.11 -7.54
C PHE A 244 4.52 9.60 -6.84
N ASN A 245 5.64 9.54 -7.53
CA ASN A 245 6.94 9.91 -6.98
C ASN A 245 7.10 11.45 -7.01
N GLY A 246 7.35 12.04 -5.84
CA GLY A 246 7.53 13.49 -5.65
C GLY A 246 6.29 14.24 -5.17
N ILE A 247 6.23 14.52 -3.86
CA ILE A 247 5.21 15.38 -3.21
C ILE A 247 5.24 16.82 -3.75
N TYR A 248 6.40 17.28 -4.24
CA TYR A 248 6.63 18.68 -4.63
C TYR A 248 6.06 19.09 -5.98
N ARG A 249 5.37 18.19 -6.68
CA ARG A 249 4.70 18.50 -7.94
C ARG A 249 3.25 18.87 -7.64
N TYR A 250 2.85 20.09 -7.95
CA TYR A 250 1.51 20.60 -7.61
C TYR A 250 0.37 19.68 -8.08
N GLY A 251 0.48 19.06 -9.25
CA GLY A 251 -0.52 18.09 -9.72
C GLY A 251 -0.65 16.86 -8.81
N ASN A 252 0.47 16.28 -8.37
CA ASN A 252 0.47 15.14 -7.45
C ASN A 252 -0.08 15.55 -6.07
N LEU A 253 0.36 16.70 -5.57
CA LEU A 253 -0.08 17.22 -4.28
C LEU A 253 -1.61 17.42 -4.24
N ILE A 254 -2.17 18.02 -5.29
CA ILE A 254 -3.60 18.37 -5.35
C ILE A 254 -4.47 17.15 -5.66
N PHE A 255 -4.10 16.30 -6.63
CA PHE A 255 -5.00 15.24 -7.11
C PHE A 255 -4.79 13.89 -6.43
N TYR A 256 -3.65 13.67 -5.74
CA TYR A 256 -3.36 12.41 -5.05
C TYR A 256 -3.23 12.61 -3.54
N TRP A 257 -2.31 13.46 -3.10
CA TRP A 257 -2.03 13.62 -1.67
C TRP A 257 -3.17 14.30 -0.92
N LEU A 258 -3.76 15.36 -1.47
CA LEU A 258 -4.82 16.12 -0.81
C LEU A 258 -6.08 15.25 -0.55
N PRO A 259 -6.62 14.47 -1.52
CA PRO A 259 -7.73 13.56 -1.26
C PRO A 259 -7.40 12.50 -0.20
N ILE A 260 -6.22 11.89 -0.28
CA ILE A 260 -5.80 10.86 0.68
C ILE A 260 -5.67 11.43 2.09
N CYS A 261 -4.91 12.52 2.26
CA CYS A 261 -4.71 13.19 3.55
C CYS A 261 -6.02 13.73 4.13
N GLY A 262 -6.89 14.30 3.29
CA GLY A 262 -8.23 14.73 3.69
C GLY A 262 -9.05 13.57 4.24
N MET A 263 -9.03 12.42 3.56
CA MET A 263 -9.74 11.22 4.01
C MET A 263 -9.17 10.61 5.29
N LEU A 264 -7.85 10.61 5.47
CA LEU A 264 -7.23 10.16 6.72
C LEU A 264 -7.57 11.08 7.88
N THR A 265 -7.63 12.39 7.63
CA THR A 265 -8.04 13.38 8.64
C THR A 265 -9.49 13.18 9.03
N ALA A 266 -10.40 12.98 8.06
CA ALA A 266 -11.80 12.65 8.33
C ALA A 266 -11.93 11.36 9.15
N ASN A 267 -11.13 10.33 8.83
CA ASN A 267 -11.08 9.08 9.58
C ASN A 267 -10.66 9.31 11.04
N LEU A 268 -9.61 10.11 11.27
CA LEU A 268 -9.14 10.46 12.61
C LEU A 268 -10.22 11.20 13.41
N ILE A 269 -10.88 12.19 12.81
CA ILE A 269 -11.96 12.94 13.45
C ILE A 269 -13.13 12.02 13.83
N LEU A 270 -13.61 11.19 12.90
CA LEU A 270 -14.69 10.24 13.15
C LEU A 270 -14.31 9.23 14.24
N PHE A 271 -13.06 8.76 14.24
CA PHE A 271 -12.55 7.87 15.26
C PHE A 271 -12.57 8.52 16.65
N LEU A 272 -12.05 9.74 16.78
CA LEU A 272 -12.03 10.50 18.03
C LEU A 272 -13.45 10.78 18.55
N LEU A 273 -14.37 11.20 17.66
CA LEU A 273 -15.77 11.42 18.02
C LEU A 273 -16.43 10.15 18.54
N THR A 274 -16.15 9.00 17.90
CA THR A 274 -16.68 7.70 18.32
C THR A 274 -16.10 7.28 19.67
N ALA A 275 -14.80 7.51 19.90
CA ALA A 275 -14.11 7.21 21.15
C ALA A 275 -14.68 8.02 22.33
N ILE A 276 -14.88 9.33 22.13
CA ILE A 276 -15.49 10.23 23.11
C ILE A 276 -16.91 9.79 23.43
N HIS A 277 -17.71 9.46 22.40
CA HIS A 277 -19.09 9.04 22.59
C HIS A 277 -19.19 7.71 23.35
N CYS A 278 -18.36 6.73 23.00
CA CYS A 278 -18.29 5.46 23.72
C CYS A 278 -17.87 5.64 25.18
N SER A 279 -16.91 6.54 25.44
CA SER A 279 -16.45 6.86 26.80
C SER A 279 -17.53 7.53 27.64
N ARG A 280 -18.34 8.40 27.02
CA ARG A 280 -19.49 9.04 27.67
C ARG A 280 -20.58 8.02 28.04
N ILE A 281 -20.95 7.12 27.12
CA ILE A 281 -21.96 6.08 27.41
C ILE A 281 -21.48 5.16 28.54
N LYS A 282 -20.19 4.83 28.57
CA LYS A 282 -19.59 4.06 29.67
C LYS A 282 -19.76 4.75 31.03
N SER A 283 -19.55 6.07 31.09
CA SER A 283 -19.68 6.80 32.36
C SER A 283 -21.13 6.89 32.82
N GLU A 284 -22.08 7.07 31.91
CA GLU A 284 -23.52 7.05 32.21
C GLU A 284 -23.99 5.68 32.72
N LEU A 285 -23.53 4.58 32.10
CA LEU A 285 -23.86 3.22 32.55
C LEU A 285 -23.26 2.86 33.91
N ASN A 286 -22.10 3.43 34.26
CA ASN A 286 -21.53 3.25 35.60
C ASN A 286 -22.31 4.02 36.68
N LYS A 287 -23.06 5.07 36.31
CA LYS A 287 -23.89 5.87 37.23
C LYS A 287 -25.27 5.25 37.47
N PHE A 288 -25.84 4.55 36.49
CA PHE A 288 -27.14 3.89 36.62
C PHE A 288 -26.99 2.41 36.99
N ARG A 289 -27.68 1.98 38.07
CA ARG A 289 -27.69 0.58 38.53
C ARG A 289 -28.05 -0.35 37.37
N ARG A 290 -27.18 -1.34 37.09
CA ARG A 290 -27.23 -2.26 35.93
C ARG A 290 -28.65 -2.72 35.60
N THR A 291 -29.15 -2.34 34.43
CA THR A 291 -30.18 -3.11 33.73
C THR A 291 -29.45 -4.05 32.78
N ASP A 292 -29.71 -5.36 32.86
CA ASP A 292 -28.94 -6.36 32.11
C ASP A 292 -28.95 -6.11 30.59
N SER A 293 -30.10 -5.69 30.04
CA SER A 293 -30.26 -5.45 28.60
C SER A 293 -29.43 -4.26 28.06
N LYS A 294 -29.31 -3.17 28.82
CA LYS A 294 -28.47 -2.02 28.41
C LYS A 294 -26.98 -2.33 28.51
N THR A 295 -26.61 -3.19 29.46
CA THR A 295 -25.22 -3.60 29.69
C THR A 295 -24.70 -4.50 28.58
N GLU A 296 -25.45 -5.53 28.18
CA GLU A 296 -25.08 -6.42 27.07
C GLU A 296 -24.93 -5.67 25.74
N MET A 297 -25.89 -4.77 25.46
CA MET A 297 -25.86 -3.93 24.28
C MET A 297 -24.63 -3.01 24.23
N PHE A 298 -24.27 -2.42 25.37
CA PHE A 298 -23.04 -1.62 25.48
C PHE A 298 -21.78 -2.47 25.26
N LEU A 299 -21.72 -3.69 25.81
CA LEU A 299 -20.60 -4.60 25.59
C LEU A 299 -20.45 -4.96 24.11
N PHE A 300 -21.56 -5.24 23.41
CA PHE A 300 -21.56 -5.49 21.97
C PHE A 300 -21.02 -4.30 21.17
N TYR A 301 -21.43 -3.06 21.51
CA TYR A 301 -20.90 -1.88 20.84
C TYR A 301 -19.45 -1.58 21.18
N LYS A 302 -19.04 -1.82 22.43
CA LYS A 302 -17.65 -1.71 22.87
C LYS A 302 -16.75 -2.66 22.07
N GLU A 303 -17.18 -3.90 21.85
CA GLU A 303 -16.42 -4.85 21.02
C GLU A 303 -16.27 -4.36 19.57
N LYS A 304 -17.34 -3.84 18.97
CA LYS A 304 -17.29 -3.25 17.63
C LYS A 304 -16.39 -2.01 17.55
N PHE A 305 -16.44 -1.14 18.56
CA PHE A 305 -15.57 0.02 18.66
C PHE A 305 -14.09 -0.39 18.77
N VAL A 306 -13.78 -1.35 19.66
CA VAL A 306 -12.41 -1.88 19.80
C VAL A 306 -11.93 -2.51 18.50
N MET A 307 -12.80 -3.21 17.78
CA MET A 307 -12.50 -3.73 16.44
C MET A 307 -12.17 -2.61 15.44
N SER A 308 -12.99 -1.56 15.38
CA SER A 308 -12.74 -0.39 14.52
C SER A 308 -11.46 0.34 14.88
N MET A 309 -11.14 0.47 16.18
CA MET A 309 -9.89 1.04 16.66
C MET A 309 -8.69 0.24 16.15
N LYS A 310 -8.75 -1.08 16.24
CA LYS A 310 -7.68 -1.95 15.74
C LYS A 310 -7.49 -1.80 14.24
N LEU A 311 -8.58 -1.72 13.46
CA LEU A 311 -8.52 -1.46 12.01
C LEU A 311 -7.86 -0.11 11.70
N PHE A 312 -8.27 0.95 12.40
CA PHE A 312 -7.69 2.28 12.24
C PHE A 312 -6.20 2.31 12.60
N LEU A 313 -5.78 1.69 13.71
CA LEU A 313 -4.37 1.67 14.10
C LEU A 313 -3.53 0.89 13.10
N VAL A 314 -4.03 -0.24 12.61
CA VAL A 314 -3.29 -1.12 11.71
C VAL A 314 -3.15 -0.54 10.31
N PHE A 315 -4.09 0.27 9.82
CA PHE A 315 -3.92 0.96 8.54
C PHE A 315 -3.38 2.37 8.68
N GLY A 316 -3.98 3.17 9.55
CA GLY A 316 -3.67 4.59 9.70
C GLY A 316 -2.22 4.83 10.13
N VAL A 317 -1.71 4.10 11.13
CA VAL A 317 -0.34 4.36 11.62
C VAL A 317 0.73 3.97 10.59
N PRO A 318 0.73 2.75 10.01
CA PRO A 318 1.61 2.40 8.90
C PRO A 318 1.54 3.33 7.70
N PHE A 319 0.33 3.75 7.33
CA PHE A 319 0.15 4.64 6.19
C PHE A 319 0.71 6.03 6.49
N LEU A 320 0.45 6.60 7.68
CA LEU A 320 1.05 7.86 8.11
C LEU A 320 2.57 7.81 8.09
N PHE A 321 3.18 6.71 8.55
CA PHE A 321 4.62 6.52 8.45
C PHE A 321 5.11 6.56 6.99
N LEU A 322 4.39 5.94 6.07
CA LEU A 322 4.71 6.01 4.64
C LEU A 322 4.66 7.46 4.12
N ILE A 323 3.62 8.22 4.48
CA ILE A 323 3.52 9.66 4.12
C ILE A 323 4.72 10.43 4.66
N LEU A 324 5.02 10.27 5.96
CA LEU A 324 6.12 10.98 6.62
C LEU A 324 7.48 10.62 6.01
N SER A 325 7.69 9.35 5.62
CA SER A 325 8.92 8.93 4.94
C SER A 325 9.12 9.63 3.61
N GLU A 326 8.05 9.78 2.82
CA GLU A 326 8.12 10.48 1.54
C GLU A 326 8.27 12.00 1.76
N PHE A 327 7.58 12.56 2.76
CA PHE A 327 7.64 13.99 3.08
C PHE A 327 9.02 14.43 3.59
N PHE A 328 9.64 13.64 4.47
CA PHE A 328 10.98 13.90 5.00
C PHE A 328 12.10 13.38 4.10
N GLN A 329 11.77 12.83 2.92
CA GLN A 329 12.72 12.23 1.97
C GLN A 329 13.72 11.30 2.67
N LEU A 330 13.23 10.44 3.57
CA LEU A 330 14.10 9.50 4.27
C LEU A 330 14.78 8.60 3.23
N LYS A 331 16.11 8.53 3.24
CA LYS A 331 16.91 7.72 2.30
C LYS A 331 17.49 6.47 2.97
N GLY A 332 17.85 5.49 2.15
CA GLY A 332 18.62 4.32 2.59
C GLY A 332 17.86 3.37 3.53
N THR A 333 18.58 2.81 4.50
CA THR A 333 18.08 1.76 5.41
C THR A 333 16.85 2.21 6.20
N LYS A 334 16.75 3.51 6.56
CA LYS A 334 15.59 4.06 7.27
C LYS A 334 14.30 3.91 6.46
N LYS A 335 14.34 4.22 5.17
CA LYS A 335 13.20 4.05 4.24
C LYS A 335 12.81 2.58 4.11
N VAL A 336 13.80 1.69 3.98
CA VAL A 336 13.57 0.25 3.85
C VAL A 336 12.90 -0.32 5.09
N ILE A 337 13.38 0.02 6.29
CA ILE A 337 12.79 -0.42 7.56
C ILE A 337 11.34 0.05 7.66
N LEU A 338 11.08 1.33 7.35
CA LEU A 338 9.73 1.86 7.46
C LEU A 338 8.78 1.24 6.44
N LYS A 339 9.23 1.03 5.19
CA LYS A 339 8.47 0.32 4.16
C LYS A 339 8.21 -1.14 4.56
N ALA A 340 9.15 -1.81 5.20
CA ALA A 340 8.96 -3.16 5.73
C ALA A 340 7.88 -3.20 6.82
N ILE A 341 7.94 -2.29 7.80
CA ILE A 341 6.93 -2.18 8.86
C ILE A 341 5.55 -1.91 8.27
N SER A 342 5.46 -1.00 7.30
CA SER A 342 4.19 -0.68 6.66
C SER A 342 3.64 -1.85 5.82
N ASN A 343 4.51 -2.62 5.17
CA ASN A 343 4.13 -3.82 4.42
C ASN A 343 3.75 -5.01 5.31
N LEU A 344 4.07 -5.00 6.61
CA LEU A 344 3.65 -6.04 7.57
C LEU A 344 2.19 -5.88 8.02
N GLN A 345 1.47 -4.88 7.51
CA GLN A 345 0.14 -4.54 7.96
C GLN A 345 -0.86 -5.74 7.98
N GLY A 346 -0.76 -6.65 7.02
CA GLY A 346 -1.66 -7.78 6.79
C GLY A 346 -1.39 -8.92 7.77
N VAL A 347 -0.15 -9.01 8.23
CA VAL A 347 0.22 -9.88 9.36
C VAL A 347 -0.45 -9.34 10.64
N TYR A 348 -0.42 -8.02 10.86
CA TYR A 348 -1.11 -7.42 12.02
C TYR A 348 -2.63 -7.68 11.97
N ILE A 349 -3.24 -7.55 10.79
CA ILE A 349 -4.65 -7.86 10.56
C ILE A 349 -4.96 -9.32 10.88
N PHE A 350 -4.18 -10.25 10.35
CA PHE A 350 -4.36 -11.69 10.61
C PHE A 350 -4.24 -12.01 12.10
N ILE A 351 -3.24 -11.45 12.79
CA ILE A 351 -3.07 -11.64 14.23
C ILE A 351 -4.28 -11.09 15.00
N ILE A 352 -4.75 -9.89 14.66
CA ILE A 352 -5.86 -9.24 15.36
C ILE A 352 -7.17 -10.00 15.19
N PHE A 353 -7.41 -10.55 14.01
CA PHE A 353 -8.70 -11.09 13.62
C PHE A 353 -8.80 -12.61 13.66
N VAL A 354 -7.77 -13.30 13.19
CA VAL A 354 -7.74 -14.76 13.07
C VAL A 354 -7.04 -15.40 14.25
N ALA A 355 -5.92 -14.83 14.73
CA ALA A 355 -5.14 -15.41 15.82
C ALA A 355 -5.78 -15.23 17.22
N LYS A 356 -7.11 -15.26 17.30
CA LYS A 356 -7.86 -15.35 18.55
C LYS A 356 -8.14 -16.82 18.85
N SER A 357 -7.85 -17.26 20.08
CA SER A 357 -8.10 -18.63 20.53
C SER A 357 -9.53 -19.12 20.21
N LYS A 358 -10.54 -18.27 20.42
CA LYS A 358 -11.94 -18.57 20.06
C LYS A 358 -12.12 -18.88 18.56
N VAL A 359 -11.57 -18.04 17.69
CA VAL A 359 -11.67 -18.19 16.23
C VAL A 359 -10.96 -19.48 15.79
N ILE A 360 -9.76 -19.74 16.31
CA ILE A 360 -8.98 -20.95 16.02
C ILE A 360 -9.74 -22.20 16.48
N MET A 361 -10.33 -22.18 17.67
CA MET A 361 -11.12 -23.29 18.20
C MET A 361 -12.38 -23.54 17.37
N ASP A 362 -13.11 -22.49 16.99
CA ASP A 362 -14.32 -22.60 16.18
C ASP A 362 -13.98 -23.13 14.76
N LEU A 363 -12.85 -22.72 14.18
CA LEU A 363 -12.34 -23.28 12.93
C LEU A 363 -12.02 -24.77 13.09
N ARG A 364 -11.27 -25.15 14.14
CA ARG A 364 -10.94 -26.57 14.39
C ARG A 364 -12.19 -27.43 14.51
N LYS A 365 -13.18 -26.98 15.28
CA LYS A 365 -14.46 -27.70 15.44
C LYS A 365 -15.18 -27.87 14.10
N LYS A 366 -15.18 -26.84 13.25
CA LYS A 366 -15.82 -26.90 11.93
C LYS A 366 -15.09 -27.86 10.98
N PHE A 367 -13.76 -27.87 10.98
CA PHE A 367 -12.98 -28.79 10.17
C PHE A 367 -13.06 -30.24 10.67
N GLN A 368 -13.08 -30.46 11.98
CA GLN A 368 -13.30 -31.78 12.59
C GLN A 368 -14.70 -32.31 12.22
N GLY A 369 -15.76 -31.52 12.43
CA GLY A 369 -17.11 -31.94 12.05
C GLY A 369 -17.31 -32.13 10.54
N SER A 370 -16.52 -31.46 9.69
CA SER A 370 -16.52 -31.70 8.24
C SER A 370 -15.76 -32.98 7.86
N MET A 371 -14.65 -33.29 8.53
CA MET A 371 -13.90 -34.54 8.34
C MET A 371 -14.73 -35.75 8.76
N ASP A 372 -15.38 -35.68 9.93
CA ASP A 372 -16.25 -36.76 10.42
C ASP A 372 -17.42 -37.02 9.45
N TYR A 373 -18.00 -35.96 8.87
CA TYR A 373 -19.07 -36.11 7.87
C TYR A 373 -18.56 -36.69 6.54
N SER A 374 -17.34 -36.33 6.12
CA SER A 374 -16.71 -36.87 4.91
C SER A 374 -16.32 -38.35 5.09
N GLU A 375 -15.83 -38.76 6.26
CA GLU A 375 -15.55 -40.18 6.57
C GLU A 375 -16.83 -41.02 6.62
N VAL A 376 -17.91 -40.53 7.26
CA VAL A 376 -19.21 -41.22 7.27
C VAL A 376 -19.81 -41.35 5.86
N THR A 377 -19.63 -40.33 5.02
CA THR A 377 -20.11 -40.38 3.62
C THR A 377 -19.30 -41.37 2.78
N GLN A 378 -17.98 -41.50 3.02
CA GLN A 378 -17.14 -42.53 2.38
C GLN A 378 -17.48 -43.95 2.87
N MET A 379 -17.76 -44.16 4.16
CA MET A 379 -18.16 -45.47 4.69
C MET A 379 -19.50 -45.95 4.11
N ASN A 380 -20.44 -45.03 3.88
CA ASN A 380 -21.76 -45.35 3.32
C ASN A 380 -21.77 -45.55 1.79
N THR A 381 -20.65 -45.28 1.09
CA THR A 381 -20.54 -45.46 -0.37
C THR A 381 -19.72 -46.69 -0.77
N ILE A 382 -19.25 -47.51 0.18
CA ILE A 382 -18.70 -48.83 -0.13
C ILE A 382 -19.90 -49.77 -0.36
N PRO A 383 -20.16 -50.24 -1.59
CA PRO A 383 -21.21 -51.22 -1.81
C PRO A 383 -20.76 -52.51 -1.12
N GLY A 384 -21.60 -53.04 -0.25
CA GLY A 384 -21.40 -54.36 0.31
C GLY A 384 -21.21 -55.36 -0.82
N SER A 385 -20.02 -55.93 -0.91
CA SER A 385 -19.79 -57.14 -1.69
C SER A 385 -20.51 -58.26 -0.95
N SER A 386 -21.66 -58.64 -1.49
CA SER A 386 -22.35 -59.90 -1.21
C SER A 386 -22.30 -60.74 -2.47
#